data_AF-A0A2E7AX58-F1
#
_entry.id   AF-A0A2E7AX58-F1
#
_cell.length_a   1.000
_cell.length_b   1.000
_cell.length_c   1.000
_cell.angle_alpha   90.00
_cell.angle_beta   90.00
_cell.angle_gamma   90.00
#
_symmetry.space_group_name_H-M   'P 1'
#
loop_
_entity.id
_entity.type
_entity.pdbx_description
1 polymer ?
#
loop_
_entity_poly.entity_id
_entity_poly.type
_entity_poly.pdbx_seq_one_letter_code
_entity_poly.pdbx_strand_id
1 'polypeptide(L)'
;MHRRFLFIQWVGLNMAEGSTEPVGLWLGIQAGAFLGLYFGFSLALVSALTSPEELLRIVYLITFFPMVGGILLGPFLARRERPVVSGTPPIQRTMEALEGMDEGQGKWRVLSHVRSDGRTVRIDLHDSNRVQEILNATTPLAEEFPVRYMVGRGVSGSREPDLRANVLSILDNQFPKTRQSRYTSAIEISPELPERLRDQRKRINMLLAVFLPIATFLGWLEMR
;
A
#
# COMPACT_ATOMS: atom_id res chain seq x y z
N MET A 1 -8.00 22.43 12.26
CA MET A 1 -8.65 22.43 10.94
C MET A 1 -7.71 21.80 9.92
N HIS A 2 -7.62 20.47 9.86
CA HIS A 2 -6.73 19.74 8.94
C HIS A 2 -7.50 18.58 8.34
N ARG A 3 -8.05 18.77 7.14
CA ARG A 3 -8.62 17.67 6.34
C ARG A 3 -7.54 17.18 5.38
N ARG A 4 -7.20 15.91 5.57
CA ARG A 4 -6.27 15.10 4.78
C ARG A 4 -6.69 15.09 3.31
N PHE A 5 -5.79 15.51 2.43
CA PHE A 5 -5.72 14.98 1.07
C PHE A 5 -5.08 13.59 1.16
N LEU A 6 -5.89 12.53 1.09
CA LEU A 6 -5.46 11.16 0.87
C LEU A 6 -5.84 10.80 -0.56
N PHE A 7 -4.96 11.15 -1.50
CA PHE A 7 -5.07 10.67 -2.88
C PHE A 7 -3.99 9.59 -3.06
N ILE A 8 -4.46 8.38 -3.39
CA ILE A 8 -3.70 7.23 -3.90
C ILE A 8 -2.85 6.47 -2.85
N GLN A 9 -3.51 5.57 -2.11
CA GLN A 9 -2.88 4.34 -1.61
C GLN A 9 -3.93 3.21 -1.65
N TRP A 10 -4.29 2.78 -2.86
CA TRP A 10 -5.35 1.79 -3.11
C TRP A 10 -4.78 0.46 -3.64
N VAL A 11 -3.95 -0.21 -2.85
CA VAL A 11 -3.76 -1.69 -2.90
C VAL A 11 -3.30 -2.14 -1.51
N GLY A 12 -4.24 -2.32 -0.57
CA GLY A 12 -3.96 -2.86 0.76
C GLY A 12 -4.11 -4.38 0.76
N LEU A 13 -3.01 -5.08 0.99
CA LEU A 13 -2.90 -6.54 1.19
C LEU A 13 -3.75 -6.99 2.39
N ASN A 14 -4.62 -7.98 2.21
CA ASN A 14 -5.30 -8.69 3.29
C ASN A 14 -4.92 -10.17 3.27
N MET A 15 -4.55 -10.71 4.42
CA MET A 15 -4.55 -12.14 4.69
C MET A 15 -5.20 -12.44 6.04
N ALA A 16 -5.82 -13.62 6.06
CA ALA A 16 -6.28 -14.38 7.21
C ALA A 16 -7.42 -13.80 8.06
N GLU A 17 -8.51 -13.34 7.44
CA GLU A 17 -9.83 -13.31 8.09
C GLU A 17 -10.90 -13.39 6.99
N GLY A 18 -12.02 -14.06 7.29
CA GLY A 18 -13.01 -14.53 6.33
C GLY A 18 -13.49 -13.46 5.34
N SER A 19 -13.98 -13.90 4.18
CA SER A 19 -14.57 -13.05 3.14
C SER A 19 -15.45 -11.97 3.75
N THR A 20 -15.02 -10.71 3.67
CA THR A 20 -15.79 -9.58 4.19
C THR A 20 -17.01 -9.33 3.33
N GLU A 21 -18.07 -8.80 3.93
CA GLU A 21 -19.25 -8.37 3.19
C GLU A 21 -18.89 -7.39 2.05
N PRO A 22 -19.66 -7.41 0.95
CA PRO A 22 -19.51 -6.43 -0.13
C PRO A 22 -19.58 -4.99 0.38
N VAL A 23 -18.90 -4.06 -0.31
CA VAL A 23 -18.92 -2.64 0.08
C VAL A 23 -20.35 -2.09 0.15
N GLY A 24 -21.21 -2.56 -0.75
CA GLY A 24 -22.61 -2.19 -0.85
C GLY A 24 -22.87 -1.19 -1.98
N LEU A 25 -24.11 -1.19 -2.50
CA LEU A 25 -24.48 -0.42 -3.68
C LEU A 25 -24.25 1.09 -3.52
N TRP A 26 -24.57 1.65 -2.35
CA TRP A 26 -24.41 3.07 -2.08
C TRP A 26 -22.95 3.54 -2.18
N LEU A 27 -22.05 2.84 -1.49
CA LEU A 27 -20.61 3.11 -1.55
C LEU A 27 -20.04 2.86 -2.96
N GLY A 28 -20.54 1.83 -3.65
CA GLY A 28 -20.22 1.59 -5.06
C GLY A 28 -20.58 2.77 -5.95
N ILE A 29 -21.82 3.25 -5.90
CA ILE A 29 -22.30 4.40 -6.69
C ILE A 29 -21.49 5.66 -6.36
N GLN A 30 -21.24 5.94 -5.08
CA GLN A 30 -20.41 7.08 -4.66
C GLN A 30 -18.99 6.99 -5.23
N ALA A 31 -18.35 5.83 -5.14
CA ALA A 31 -17.02 5.61 -5.68
C ALA A 31 -16.99 5.74 -7.22
N GLY A 32 -18.01 5.19 -7.91
CA GLY A 32 -18.16 5.32 -9.36
C GLY A 32 -18.36 6.77 -9.79
N ALA A 33 -19.20 7.52 -9.08
CA ALA A 33 -19.42 8.94 -9.36
C ALA A 33 -18.17 9.79 -9.08
N PHE A 34 -17.42 9.46 -8.03
CA PHE A 34 -16.16 10.13 -7.73
C PHE A 34 -15.09 9.89 -8.80
N LEU A 35 -14.95 8.65 -9.29
CA LEU A 35 -14.06 8.34 -10.42
C LEU A 35 -14.50 9.06 -11.70
N GLY A 36 -15.81 9.09 -11.98
CA GLY A 36 -16.38 9.85 -13.08
C GLY A 36 -16.10 11.35 -12.98
N LEU A 37 -16.23 11.93 -11.78
CA LEU A 37 -15.89 13.33 -11.52
C LEU A 37 -14.40 13.60 -11.77
N TYR A 38 -13.50 12.73 -11.31
CA TYR A 38 -12.08 12.89 -11.54
C TYR A 38 -11.76 12.92 -13.04
N PHE A 39 -12.31 11.97 -13.81
CA PHE A 39 -12.13 11.91 -15.25
C PHE A 39 -12.74 13.13 -15.97
N GLY A 40 -13.97 13.50 -15.63
CA GLY A 40 -14.66 14.67 -16.18
C GLY A 40 -13.92 15.97 -15.87
N PHE A 41 -13.38 16.12 -14.67
CA PHE A 41 -12.53 17.25 -14.29
C PHE A 41 -11.23 17.30 -15.09
N SER A 42 -10.57 16.17 -15.32
CA SER A 42 -9.37 16.12 -16.16
C SER A 42 -9.66 16.58 -17.60
N LEU A 43 -10.77 16.14 -18.20
CA LEU A 43 -11.18 16.61 -19.52
C LEU A 43 -11.56 18.09 -19.52
N ALA A 44 -12.31 18.54 -18.51
CA ALA A 44 -12.71 19.93 -18.36
C ALA A 44 -11.49 20.87 -18.23
N LEU A 45 -10.43 20.42 -17.54
CA LEU A 45 -9.17 21.16 -17.46
C LEU A 45 -8.49 21.29 -18.83
N VAL A 46 -8.42 20.20 -19.61
CA VAL A 46 -7.90 20.24 -20.99
C VAL A 46 -8.74 21.18 -21.86
N SER A 47 -10.07 21.09 -21.74
CA SER A 47 -11.02 21.93 -22.46
C SER A 47 -10.88 23.42 -22.11
N ALA A 48 -10.76 23.74 -20.82
CA ALA A 48 -10.54 25.12 -20.36
C ALA A 48 -9.22 25.72 -20.86
N LEU A 49 -8.18 24.89 -21.02
CA LEU A 49 -6.87 25.33 -21.52
C LEU A 49 -6.83 25.50 -23.05
N THR A 50 -7.71 24.82 -23.79
CA THR A 50 -7.74 24.83 -25.25
C THR A 50 -8.83 25.73 -25.81
N SER A 51 -9.97 25.84 -25.14
CA SER A 51 -11.17 26.57 -25.56
C SER A 51 -11.89 27.19 -24.34
N PRO A 52 -11.28 28.22 -23.69
CA PRO A 52 -11.78 28.78 -22.44
C PRO A 52 -13.17 29.44 -22.53
N GLU A 53 -13.56 29.87 -23.74
CA GLU A 53 -14.85 30.52 -24.02
C GLU A 53 -16.04 29.52 -23.90
N GLU A 54 -15.78 28.21 -24.01
CA GLU A 54 -16.81 27.17 -24.00
C GLU A 54 -17.22 26.71 -22.59
N LEU A 55 -17.70 27.64 -21.77
CA LEU A 55 -18.08 27.39 -20.37
C LEU A 55 -19.11 26.26 -20.21
N LEU A 56 -20.07 26.15 -21.12
CA LEU A 56 -21.08 25.08 -21.07
C LEU A 56 -20.46 23.68 -21.27
N ARG A 57 -19.41 23.56 -22.08
CA ARG A 57 -18.70 22.29 -22.28
C ARG A 57 -17.99 21.87 -21.00
N ILE A 58 -17.32 22.81 -20.32
CA ILE A 58 -16.65 22.58 -19.03
C ILE A 58 -17.67 22.09 -17.98
N VAL A 59 -18.82 22.77 -17.88
CA VAL A 59 -19.91 22.38 -16.97
C VAL A 59 -20.44 20.98 -17.31
N TYR A 60 -20.63 20.69 -18.60
CA TYR A 60 -21.09 19.38 -19.05
C TYR A 60 -20.10 18.27 -18.66
N LEU A 61 -18.80 18.46 -18.91
CA LEU A 61 -17.76 17.48 -18.58
C LEU A 61 -17.71 17.17 -17.08
N ILE A 62 -17.85 18.18 -16.22
CA ILE A 62 -17.79 18.00 -14.76
C ILE A 62 -19.07 17.36 -14.20
N THR A 63 -20.22 17.50 -14.88
CA THR A 63 -21.52 17.01 -14.37
C THR A 63 -21.96 15.68 -14.97
N PHE A 64 -21.68 15.46 -16.26
CA PHE A 64 -22.10 14.25 -16.97
C PHE A 64 -21.30 13.01 -16.56
N PHE A 65 -19.97 13.11 -16.54
CA PHE A 65 -19.11 11.96 -16.23
C PHE A 65 -19.28 11.39 -14.81
N PRO A 66 -19.53 12.17 -13.74
CA PRO A 66 -19.95 11.61 -12.45
C PRO A 66 -21.21 10.76 -12.54
N MET A 67 -22.23 11.17 -13.31
CA MET A 67 -23.46 10.38 -13.45
C MET A 67 -23.18 9.06 -14.17
N VAL A 68 -22.46 9.11 -15.29
CA VAL A 68 -22.06 7.92 -16.05
C VAL A 68 -21.20 6.98 -15.21
N GLY A 69 -20.22 7.53 -14.48
CA GLY A 69 -19.35 6.76 -13.58
C GLY A 69 -20.14 6.08 -12.47
N GLY A 70 -21.08 6.78 -11.84
CA GLY A 70 -21.95 6.21 -10.80
C GLY A 70 -22.83 5.06 -11.32
N ILE A 71 -23.42 5.22 -12.51
CA ILE A 71 -24.33 4.22 -13.10
C ILE A 71 -23.56 3.00 -13.61
N LEU A 72 -22.47 3.20 -14.35
CA LEU A 72 -21.72 2.11 -14.98
C LEU A 72 -20.78 1.40 -14.00
N LEU A 73 -20.02 2.17 -13.22
CA LEU A 73 -19.03 1.59 -12.30
C LEU A 73 -19.63 1.25 -10.95
N GLY A 74 -20.70 1.94 -10.52
CA GLY A 74 -21.29 1.75 -9.19
C GLY A 74 -21.67 0.31 -8.87
N PRO A 75 -22.45 -0.39 -9.71
CA PRO A 75 -22.81 -1.80 -9.51
C PRO A 75 -21.60 -2.75 -9.51
N PHE A 76 -20.55 -2.42 -10.27
CA PHE A 76 -19.31 -3.22 -10.29
C PHE A 76 -18.50 -3.02 -9.00
N LEU A 77 -18.35 -1.77 -8.57
CA LEU A 77 -17.63 -1.41 -7.35
C LEU A 77 -18.36 -1.85 -6.08
N ALA A 78 -19.69 -1.92 -6.11
CA ALA A 78 -20.52 -2.41 -5.01
C ALA A 78 -20.20 -3.86 -4.61
N ARG A 79 -19.73 -4.67 -5.58
CA ARG A 79 -19.36 -6.08 -5.39
C ARG A 79 -17.94 -6.28 -4.87
N ARG A 80 -17.14 -5.20 -4.74
CA ARG A 80 -15.81 -5.31 -4.14
C ARG A 80 -15.94 -5.74 -2.68
N GLU A 81 -15.00 -6.55 -2.23
CA GLU A 81 -14.89 -6.91 -0.81
C GLU A 81 -14.34 -5.70 -0.04
N ARG A 82 -14.88 -5.46 1.16
CA ARG A 82 -14.33 -4.44 2.05
C ARG A 82 -12.91 -4.84 2.49
N PRO A 83 -11.98 -3.89 2.65
CA PRO A 83 -10.68 -4.24 3.21
C PRO A 83 -10.86 -4.70 4.66
N VAL A 84 -10.30 -5.87 5.01
CA VAL A 84 -10.25 -6.38 6.38
C VAL A 84 -9.40 -5.43 7.22
N VAL A 85 -10.02 -4.79 8.20
CA VAL A 85 -9.32 -4.07 9.25
C VAL A 85 -9.01 -5.11 10.33
N SER A 86 -7.74 -5.52 10.43
CA SER A 86 -7.29 -6.39 11.53
C SER A 86 -7.75 -5.81 12.86
N GLY A 87 -8.38 -6.63 13.71
CA GLY A 87 -8.88 -6.20 15.02
C GLY A 87 -7.78 -5.73 15.97
N THR A 88 -6.55 -6.23 15.79
CA THR A 88 -5.36 -5.75 16.50
C THR A 88 -4.38 -5.06 15.53
N PRO A 89 -3.92 -3.84 15.84
CA PRO A 89 -2.93 -3.15 15.01
C PRO A 89 -1.62 -3.96 14.92
N PRO A 90 -0.98 -4.01 13.73
CA PRO A 90 0.29 -4.72 13.54
C PRO A 90 1.38 -4.36 14.56
N ILE A 91 1.44 -3.08 14.94
CA ILE A 91 2.39 -2.57 15.92
C ILE A 91 2.18 -3.22 17.30
N GLN A 92 0.94 -3.40 17.72
CA GLN A 92 0.61 -3.95 19.03
C GLN A 92 1.05 -5.42 19.12
N ARG A 93 0.73 -6.22 18.10
CA ARG A 93 1.21 -7.63 18.01
C ARG A 93 2.73 -7.72 17.99
N THR A 94 3.40 -6.79 17.30
CA THR A 94 4.87 -6.77 17.26
C THR A 94 5.45 -6.44 18.64
N MET A 95 4.84 -5.51 19.37
CA MET A 95 5.27 -5.18 20.74
C MET A 95 5.06 -6.35 21.71
N GLU A 96 3.95 -7.07 21.59
CA GLU A 96 3.67 -8.29 22.36
C GLU A 96 4.69 -9.38 22.05
N ALA A 97 5.03 -9.61 20.78
CA ALA A 97 6.04 -10.59 20.38
C ALA A 97 7.45 -10.27 20.89
N LEU A 98 7.74 -8.99 21.17
CA LEU A 98 9.05 -8.50 21.62
C LEU A 98 9.06 -8.16 23.12
N GLU A 99 8.01 -8.52 23.86
CA GLU A 99 7.93 -8.25 25.30
C GLU A 99 9.12 -8.89 26.04
N GLY A 100 9.77 -8.13 26.92
CA GLY A 100 10.94 -8.59 27.66
C GLY A 100 12.25 -8.65 26.86
N MET A 101 12.29 -8.13 25.62
CA MET A 101 13.52 -8.07 24.82
C MET A 101 14.33 -6.79 24.99
N ASP A 102 13.90 -5.86 25.85
CA ASP A 102 14.60 -4.59 26.09
C ASP A 102 15.99 -4.81 26.72
N GLU A 103 17.03 -4.21 26.14
CA GLU A 103 18.44 -4.40 26.54
C GLU A 103 18.98 -3.29 27.47
N GLY A 104 18.15 -2.34 27.90
CA GLY A 104 18.55 -1.28 28.82
C GLY A 104 18.99 0.03 28.15
N GLN A 105 19.65 0.93 28.89
CA GLN A 105 19.91 2.32 28.42
C GLN A 105 20.95 2.37 27.29
N GLY A 106 20.65 3.17 26.25
CA GLY A 106 21.52 3.31 25.08
C GLY A 106 21.62 2.05 24.21
N LYS A 107 20.76 1.05 24.46
CA LYS A 107 20.67 -0.21 23.73
C LYS A 107 19.29 -0.39 23.11
N TRP A 108 19.14 -1.47 22.38
CA TRP A 108 17.88 -1.81 21.73
C TRP A 108 16.72 -1.89 22.72
N ARG A 109 15.59 -1.28 22.35
CA ARG A 109 14.33 -1.32 23.10
C ARG A 109 13.15 -1.25 22.15
N VAL A 110 12.08 -1.96 22.48
CA VAL A 110 10.84 -2.02 21.71
C VAL A 110 10.31 -0.60 21.43
N LEU A 111 10.20 0.23 22.48
CA LEU A 111 9.61 1.56 22.36
C LEU A 111 10.43 2.58 21.57
N SER A 112 11.73 2.36 21.33
CA SER A 112 12.56 3.26 20.52
C SER A 112 12.85 2.72 19.12
N HIS A 113 12.94 1.39 18.97
CA HIS A 113 13.39 0.75 17.74
C HIS A 113 12.24 0.15 16.92
N VAL A 114 11.05 0.03 17.49
CA VAL A 114 9.86 -0.44 16.77
C VAL A 114 8.94 0.74 16.46
N ARG A 115 8.57 0.89 15.19
CA ARG A 115 7.71 1.97 14.67
C ARG A 115 6.71 1.40 13.66
N SER A 116 5.54 2.03 13.59
CA SER A 116 4.56 1.72 12.55
C SER A 116 4.71 2.71 11.40
N ASP A 117 4.87 2.19 10.17
CA ASP A 117 4.80 2.93 8.92
C ASP A 117 3.41 2.72 8.26
N GLY A 118 2.35 2.59 9.07
CA GLY A 118 1.01 2.24 8.63
C GLY A 118 0.73 0.74 8.81
N ARG A 119 0.66 -0.02 7.70
CA ARG A 119 0.49 -1.48 7.75
C ARG A 119 1.80 -2.25 7.90
N THR A 120 2.91 -1.61 7.55
CA THR A 120 4.25 -2.18 7.72
C THR A 120 4.77 -1.82 9.11
N VAL A 121 5.33 -2.80 9.82
CA VAL A 121 6.04 -2.56 11.06
C VAL A 121 7.53 -2.47 10.78
N ARG A 122 8.13 -1.36 11.17
CA ARG A 122 9.56 -1.10 11.05
C ARG A 122 10.23 -1.48 12.36
N ILE A 123 11.23 -2.35 12.29
CA ILE A 123 12.04 -2.82 13.41
C ILE A 123 13.48 -2.44 13.11
N ASP A 124 14.03 -1.51 13.87
CA ASP A 124 15.42 -1.13 13.77
C ASP A 124 16.29 -2.13 14.53
N LEU A 125 17.24 -2.80 13.88
CA LEU A 125 18.05 -3.86 14.51
C LEU A 125 19.39 -3.36 15.05
N HIS A 126 19.73 -2.08 14.82
CA HIS A 126 20.96 -1.51 15.37
C HIS A 126 20.91 -1.49 16.90
N ASP A 127 22.08 -1.44 17.54
CA ASP A 127 22.21 -1.36 19.00
C ASP A 127 21.69 -2.57 19.78
N SER A 128 21.34 -3.67 19.09
CA SER A 128 20.92 -4.94 19.69
C SER A 128 22.04 -5.98 19.69
N ASN A 129 22.17 -6.70 20.80
CA ASN A 129 22.99 -7.92 20.87
C ASN A 129 22.16 -9.20 20.63
N ARG A 130 20.83 -9.08 20.55
CA ARG A 130 19.86 -10.18 20.45
C ARG A 130 19.16 -10.23 19.09
N VAL A 131 19.85 -9.81 18.02
CA VAL A 131 19.29 -9.72 16.65
C VAL A 131 18.61 -11.02 16.20
N GLN A 132 19.25 -12.17 16.45
CA GLN A 132 18.67 -13.47 16.09
C GLN A 132 17.35 -13.74 16.82
N GLU A 133 17.25 -13.39 18.09
CA GLU A 133 16.06 -13.61 18.91
C GLU A 133 14.91 -12.69 18.47
N ILE A 134 15.23 -11.42 18.18
CA ILE A 134 14.28 -10.45 17.63
C ILE A 134 13.74 -10.95 16.28
N LEU A 135 14.62 -11.45 15.40
CA LEU A 135 14.21 -12.03 14.13
C LEU A 135 13.31 -13.25 14.36
N ASN A 136 13.70 -14.20 15.19
CA ASN A 136 12.91 -15.41 15.46
C ASN A 136 11.51 -15.10 16.02
N ALA A 137 11.37 -14.05 16.83
CA ALA A 137 10.08 -13.64 17.38
C ALA A 137 9.20 -12.89 16.36
N THR A 138 9.80 -12.22 15.37
CA THR A 138 9.08 -11.30 14.47
C THR A 138 8.88 -11.84 13.06
N THR A 139 9.71 -12.78 12.61
CA THR A 139 9.54 -13.41 11.29
C THR A 139 8.22 -14.15 11.13
N PRO A 140 7.63 -14.81 12.16
CA PRO A 140 6.29 -15.39 12.03
C PRO A 140 5.20 -14.35 11.75
N LEU A 141 5.36 -13.10 12.23
CA LEU A 141 4.41 -12.02 11.98
C LEU A 141 4.38 -11.60 10.49
N ALA A 142 5.45 -11.92 9.74
CA ALA A 142 5.55 -11.62 8.33
C ALA A 142 4.59 -12.44 7.46
N GLU A 143 3.87 -13.42 8.00
CA GLU A 143 2.74 -14.08 7.34
C GLU A 143 1.46 -13.23 7.36
N GLU A 144 1.34 -12.30 8.31
CA GLU A 144 0.13 -11.51 8.51
C GLU A 144 0.26 -10.11 7.90
N PHE A 145 1.41 -9.46 8.11
CA PHE A 145 1.67 -8.11 7.65
C PHE A 145 3.14 -7.89 7.30
N PRO A 146 3.47 -6.89 6.46
CA PRO A 146 4.86 -6.64 6.11
C PRO A 146 5.69 -6.21 7.33
N VAL A 147 6.86 -6.83 7.50
CA VAL A 147 7.84 -6.48 8.54
C VAL A 147 9.11 -5.98 7.86
N ARG A 148 9.54 -4.77 8.23
CA ARG A 148 10.72 -4.10 7.69
C ARG A 148 11.82 -4.01 8.72
N TYR A 149 12.92 -4.71 8.49
CA TYR A 149 14.10 -4.69 9.32
C TYR A 149 15.08 -3.61 8.84
N MET A 150 15.45 -2.66 9.71
CA MET A 150 16.52 -1.71 9.42
C MET A 150 17.85 -2.33 9.82
N VAL A 151 18.75 -2.44 8.86
CA VAL A 151 20.05 -3.13 9.00
C VAL A 151 21.21 -2.28 8.52
N GLY A 152 20.93 -1.06 8.07
CA GLY A 152 21.91 -0.17 7.48
C GLY A 152 22.36 -0.64 6.10
N ARG A 153 23.40 0.03 5.58
CA ARG A 153 23.91 -0.18 4.22
C ARG A 153 24.90 -1.33 4.11
N GLY A 154 25.42 -1.82 5.24
CA GLY A 154 26.48 -2.84 5.25
C GLY A 154 27.80 -2.38 4.62
N VAL A 155 28.12 -1.08 4.75
CA VAL A 155 29.39 -0.52 4.26
C VAL A 155 30.39 -0.43 5.41
N SER A 156 31.69 -0.64 5.13
CA SER A 156 32.76 -0.73 6.15
C SER A 156 32.89 0.48 7.08
N GLY A 157 32.42 1.66 6.67
CA GLY A 157 32.38 2.87 7.51
C GLY A 157 31.12 3.01 8.39
N SER A 158 30.25 2.01 8.43
CA SER A 158 29.05 2.01 9.30
C SER A 158 29.40 1.55 10.71
N ARG A 159 28.58 1.93 11.69
CA ARG A 159 28.73 1.48 13.08
C ARG A 159 28.65 -0.04 13.22
N GLU A 160 27.80 -0.69 12.42
CA GLU A 160 27.59 -2.13 12.40
C GLU A 160 27.60 -2.64 10.95
N PRO A 161 28.79 -2.83 10.33
CA PRO A 161 28.91 -3.17 8.92
C PRO A 161 28.40 -4.58 8.59
N ASP A 162 28.53 -5.53 9.53
CA ASP A 162 28.19 -6.93 9.30
C ASP A 162 26.70 -7.24 9.54
N LEU A 163 25.95 -6.33 10.18
CA LEU A 163 24.55 -6.54 10.55
C LEU A 163 23.70 -6.96 9.34
N ARG A 164 23.85 -6.26 8.21
CA ARG A 164 23.12 -6.56 6.98
C ARG A 164 23.40 -7.97 6.46
N ALA A 165 24.67 -8.39 6.46
CA ALA A 165 25.06 -9.71 5.97
C ALA A 165 24.51 -10.82 6.88
N ASN A 166 24.59 -10.62 8.20
CA ASN A 166 24.06 -11.54 9.20
C ASN A 166 22.54 -11.68 9.11
N VAL A 167 21.80 -10.59 8.97
CA VAL A 167 20.34 -10.63 8.83
C VAL A 167 19.93 -11.29 7.51
N LEU A 168 20.63 -11.01 6.40
CA LEU A 168 20.36 -11.65 5.12
C LEU A 168 20.59 -13.16 5.15
N SER A 169 21.65 -13.63 5.82
CA SER A 169 21.91 -15.07 5.89
C SER A 169 20.81 -15.82 6.64
N ILE A 170 20.20 -15.20 7.66
CA ILE A 170 19.06 -15.76 8.39
C ILE A 170 17.80 -15.74 7.53
N LEU A 171 17.47 -14.58 6.94
CA LEU A 171 16.24 -14.40 6.16
C LEU A 171 16.22 -15.20 4.85
N ASP A 172 17.38 -15.40 4.20
CA ASP A 172 17.49 -16.17 2.96
C ASP A 172 17.23 -17.67 3.16
N ASN A 173 17.42 -18.17 4.39
CA ASN A 173 17.08 -19.54 4.75
C ASN A 173 15.59 -19.72 5.10
N GLN A 174 14.90 -18.63 5.49
CA GLN A 174 13.51 -18.68 5.96
C GLN A 174 12.50 -18.27 4.88
N PHE A 175 12.86 -17.32 4.01
CA PHE A 175 11.94 -16.73 3.04
C PHE A 175 12.49 -16.75 1.62
N PRO A 176 11.65 -17.08 0.62
CA PRO A 176 12.05 -16.97 -0.78
C PRO A 176 12.30 -15.51 -1.17
N LYS A 177 13.23 -15.28 -2.11
CA LYS A 177 13.57 -13.92 -2.59
C LYS A 177 12.37 -13.13 -3.12
N THR A 178 11.32 -13.80 -3.59
CA THR A 178 10.08 -13.17 -4.07
C THR A 178 9.28 -12.46 -2.96
N ARG A 179 9.44 -12.88 -1.69
CA ARG A 179 8.83 -12.24 -0.53
C ARG A 179 9.72 -11.16 0.09
N GLN A 180 10.97 -11.06 -0.35
CA GLN A 180 11.94 -10.11 0.19
C GLN A 180 12.08 -8.88 -0.71
N SER A 181 11.77 -7.71 -0.17
CA SER A 181 12.11 -6.42 -0.78
C SER A 181 13.37 -5.87 -0.12
N ARG A 182 14.48 -5.86 -0.87
CA ARG A 182 15.78 -5.41 -0.37
C ARG A 182 16.01 -3.94 -0.73
N TYR A 183 15.93 -3.07 0.26
CA TYR A 183 16.22 -1.64 0.13
C TYR A 183 17.67 -1.32 0.52
N THR A 184 18.09 -0.09 0.28
CA THR A 184 19.45 0.39 0.57
C THR A 184 19.84 0.22 2.04
N SER A 185 18.94 0.49 2.98
CA SER A 185 19.20 0.42 4.43
C SER A 185 18.29 -0.54 5.20
N ALA A 186 17.44 -1.28 4.49
CA ALA A 186 16.42 -2.12 5.09
C ALA A 186 16.15 -3.37 4.25
N ILE A 187 15.61 -4.39 4.90
CA ILE A 187 15.09 -5.60 4.27
C ILE A 187 13.66 -5.76 4.75
N GLU A 188 12.71 -5.83 3.83
CA GLU A 188 11.31 -6.00 4.14
C GLU A 188 10.83 -7.37 3.69
N ILE A 189 10.15 -8.08 4.58
CA ILE A 189 9.49 -9.34 4.31
C ILE A 189 8.00 -9.04 4.16
N SER A 190 7.46 -9.34 2.98
CA SER A 190 6.04 -9.22 2.71
C SER A 190 5.32 -10.55 2.99
N PRO A 191 4.04 -10.50 3.40
CA PRO A 191 3.22 -11.70 3.50
C PRO A 191 3.08 -12.35 2.12
N GLU A 192 2.93 -13.67 2.12
CA GLU A 192 2.68 -14.39 0.88
C GLU A 192 1.36 -13.94 0.30
N LEU A 193 1.34 -13.54 -0.98
CA LEU A 193 0.12 -13.13 -1.64
C LEU A 193 -0.69 -14.38 -2.01
N PRO A 194 -1.94 -14.55 -1.52
CA PRO A 194 -2.82 -15.60 -2.01
C PRO A 194 -2.97 -15.49 -3.53
N GLU A 195 -3.07 -16.62 -4.22
CA GLU A 195 -3.14 -16.66 -5.69
C GLU A 195 -4.23 -15.76 -6.26
N ARG A 196 -5.40 -15.72 -5.60
CA ARG A 196 -6.53 -14.85 -5.97
C ARG A 196 -6.12 -13.37 -6.05
N LEU A 197 -5.35 -12.87 -5.09
CA LEU A 197 -4.91 -11.48 -5.06
C LEU A 197 -3.82 -11.20 -6.10
N ARG A 198 -2.93 -12.17 -6.32
CA ARG A 198 -1.93 -12.11 -7.40
C ARG A 198 -2.62 -11.95 -8.76
N ASP A 199 -3.67 -12.75 -9.01
CA ASP A 199 -4.45 -12.71 -10.25
C ASP A 199 -5.26 -11.43 -10.39
N GLN A 200 -5.87 -10.95 -9.30
CA GLN A 200 -6.54 -9.64 -9.30
C GLN A 200 -5.58 -8.51 -9.68
N ARG A 201 -4.37 -8.48 -9.11
CA ARG A 201 -3.36 -7.47 -9.44
C ARG A 201 -2.94 -7.55 -10.91
N LYS A 202 -2.76 -8.75 -11.44
CA LYS A 202 -2.45 -8.97 -12.86
C LYS A 202 -3.56 -8.45 -13.77
N ARG A 203 -4.82 -8.74 -13.43
CA ARG A 203 -6.00 -8.24 -14.16
C ARG A 203 -6.07 -6.70 -14.12
N ILE A 204 -5.87 -6.09 -12.96
CA ILE A 204 -5.88 -4.63 -12.83
C ILE A 204 -4.77 -3.99 -13.68
N ASN A 205 -3.55 -4.50 -13.62
CA ASN A 205 -2.45 -3.98 -14.43
C ASN A 205 -2.73 -4.10 -15.94
N MET A 206 -3.33 -5.22 -16.37
CA MET A 206 -3.76 -5.40 -17.76
C MET A 206 -4.84 -4.38 -18.16
N LEU A 207 -5.84 -4.16 -17.30
CA LEU A 207 -6.87 -3.14 -17.54
C LEU A 207 -6.26 -1.75 -17.63
N LEU A 208 -5.33 -1.38 -16.74
CA LEU A 208 -4.63 -0.09 -16.80
C LEU A 208 -3.87 0.08 -18.11
N ALA A 209 -3.19 -0.97 -18.59
CA ALA A 209 -2.48 -0.94 -19.87
C ALA A 209 -3.42 -0.74 -21.07
N VAL A 210 -4.66 -1.24 -21.01
CA VAL A 210 -5.67 -1.05 -22.05
C VAL A 210 -6.37 0.32 -21.95
N PHE A 211 -6.67 0.79 -20.74
CA PHE A 211 -7.37 2.05 -20.54
C PHE A 211 -6.49 3.28 -20.79
N LEU A 212 -5.19 3.19 -20.55
CA LEU A 212 -4.26 4.29 -20.78
C LEU A 212 -4.33 4.85 -22.22
N PRO A 213 -4.18 4.05 -23.30
CA PRO A 213 -4.28 4.58 -24.66
C PRO A 213 -5.66 5.13 -25.01
N ILE A 214 -6.74 4.58 -24.46
CA ILE A 214 -8.10 5.09 -24.66
C ILE A 214 -8.24 6.48 -24.03
N ALA A 215 -7.78 6.65 -22.79
CA ALA A 215 -7.81 7.94 -22.11
C ALA A 215 -6.95 8.98 -22.85
N THR A 216 -5.76 8.60 -23.33
CA THR A 216 -4.91 9.47 -24.15
C THR A 216 -5.58 9.87 -25.46
N PHE A 217 -6.24 8.92 -26.15
CA PHE A 217 -6.96 9.20 -27.40
C PHE A 217 -8.14 10.15 -27.19
N LEU A 218 -8.92 9.97 -26.12
CA LEU A 218 -10.02 10.88 -25.78
C LEU A 218 -9.50 12.27 -25.42
N GLY A 219 -8.39 12.37 -24.69
CA GLY A 219 -7.74 13.65 -24.42
C GLY A 219 -7.24 14.35 -25.69
N TRP A 220 -6.70 13.60 -26.65
CA TRP A 220 -6.31 14.14 -27.95
C TRP A 220 -7.51 14.63 -28.77
N LEU A 221 -8.63 13.89 -28.77
CA LEU A 221 -9.86 14.33 -29.43
C LEU A 221 -10.39 15.65 -28.85
N GLU A 222 -10.28 15.86 -27.53
CA GLU A 222 -10.69 17.13 -26.92
C GLU A 222 -9.78 18.30 -27.32
N MET A 223 -8.52 18.04 -27.66
CA MET A 223 -7.57 19.08 -28.09
C MET A 223 -7.71 19.49 -29.57
N ARG A 224 -8.55 18.81 -30.34
CA ARG A 224 -8.71 19.02 -31.78
C ARG A 224 -10.01 19.74 -32.10
#